data_AF-A0A4Z0F6T3-F1
#
_entry.id   AF-A0A4Z0F6T3-F1
#
_cell.length_a   1.000
_cell.length_b   1.000
_cell.length_c   1.000
_cell.angle_alpha   90.00
_cell.angle_beta   90.00
_cell.angle_gamma   90.00
#
_symmetry.space_group_name_H-M   'P 1'
#
loop_
_entity.id
_entity.type
_entity.pdbx_description
1 polymer ?
#
loop_
_entity_poly.entity_id
_entity_poly.type
_entity_poly.pdbx_seq_one_letter_code
_entity_poly.pdbx_strand_id
1 'polypeptide(L)'
;MAIQISSGLRNHMLISGSFKSGLDGGVLKIFAGAMPSTADADSSALTVLCTISLDATGTGITFASTVSAGILAKNASEIWRGQITATGTASFFRWMAISDTGALSTTEKRVQGTVGLAGADLNFSSLSFVSGNYKVIDSLNVALPLI
;
A
#
# COMPACT_ATOMS: atom_id res chain seq x y z
N MET A 1 12.37 -8.83 -5.24
CA MET A 1 11.42 -9.64 -4.43
C MET A 1 10.04 -9.36 -4.98
N ALA A 2 9.17 -10.36 -5.08
CA ALA A 2 7.81 -10.17 -5.59
C ALA A 2 6.90 -9.52 -4.53
N ILE A 3 5.85 -8.84 -4.99
CA ILE A 3 4.75 -8.37 -4.16
C ILE A 3 4.18 -9.50 -3.29
N GLN A 4 3.82 -9.18 -2.05
CA GLN A 4 3.30 -10.12 -1.07
C GLN A 4 1.87 -9.79 -0.69
N ILE A 5 1.02 -10.80 -0.66
CA ILE A 5 -0.38 -10.68 -0.26
C ILE A 5 -0.56 -11.43 1.06
N SER A 6 -1.21 -10.82 2.05
CA SER A 6 -1.45 -11.45 3.36
C SER A 6 -2.33 -12.70 3.25
N SER A 7 -2.24 -13.57 4.25
CA SER A 7 -3.12 -14.74 4.35
C SER A 7 -4.60 -14.32 4.37
N GLY A 8 -4.91 -13.22 5.09
CA GLY A 8 -6.26 -12.66 5.16
C GLY A 8 -6.80 -12.21 3.80
N LEU A 9 -5.98 -11.51 3.00
CA LEU A 9 -6.43 -11.05 1.68
C LEU A 9 -6.53 -12.21 0.68
N ARG A 10 -5.61 -13.18 0.71
CA ARG A 10 -5.71 -14.38 -0.15
C ARG A 10 -7.01 -15.13 0.11
N ASN A 11 -7.33 -15.39 1.38
CA ASN A 11 -8.57 -16.07 1.75
C ASN A 11 -9.81 -15.28 1.34
N HIS A 12 -9.79 -13.95 1.52
CA HIS A 12 -10.89 -13.08 1.09
C HIS A 12 -11.15 -13.17 -0.41
N MET A 13 -10.09 -13.11 -1.21
CA MET A 13 -10.20 -13.20 -2.67
C MET A 13 -10.68 -14.56 -3.19
N LEU A 14 -10.44 -15.63 -2.43
CA LEU A 14 -10.85 -16.98 -2.80
C LEU A 14 -12.26 -17.35 -2.34
N ILE A 15 -12.80 -16.69 -1.30
CA ILE A 15 -14.05 -17.12 -0.66
C ILE A 15 -15.11 -16.03 -0.67
N SER A 16 -14.77 -14.79 -0.33
CA SER A 16 -15.76 -13.80 0.14
C SER A 16 -15.83 -12.52 -0.68
N GLY A 17 -14.88 -12.25 -1.57
CA GLY A 17 -14.94 -11.03 -2.36
C GLY A 17 -13.79 -10.86 -3.34
N SER A 18 -13.64 -9.64 -3.85
CA SER A 18 -12.59 -9.27 -4.79
C SER A 18 -11.42 -8.58 -4.07
N PHE A 19 -10.30 -8.43 -4.78
CA PHE A 19 -9.18 -7.61 -4.32
C PHE A 19 -9.63 -6.19 -3.95
N LYS A 20 -10.48 -5.58 -4.80
CA LYS A 20 -11.07 -4.26 -4.58
C LYS A 20 -11.86 -4.20 -3.26
N SER A 21 -12.81 -5.11 -3.05
CA SER A 21 -13.63 -5.09 -1.83
C SER A 21 -12.84 -5.42 -0.56
N GLY A 22 -11.69 -6.07 -0.69
CA GLY A 22 -10.80 -6.35 0.42
C GLY A 22 -9.93 -5.17 0.87
N LEU A 23 -9.67 -4.19 -0.02
CA LEU A 23 -8.67 -3.15 0.20
C LEU A 23 -9.20 -1.71 0.08
N ASP A 24 -10.34 -1.50 -0.58
CA ASP A 24 -11.00 -0.20 -0.61
C ASP A 24 -11.23 0.33 0.81
N GLY A 25 -10.96 1.63 1.01
CA GLY A 25 -11.04 2.26 2.32
C GLY A 25 -9.79 2.04 3.19
N GLY A 26 -8.79 1.31 2.70
CA GLY A 26 -7.48 1.21 3.33
C GLY A 26 -6.57 2.41 3.06
N VAL A 27 -5.33 2.32 3.53
CA VAL A 27 -4.27 3.30 3.36
C VAL A 27 -2.96 2.61 2.98
N LEU A 28 -2.07 3.35 2.32
CA LEU A 28 -0.72 2.91 1.97
C LEU A 28 0.27 3.51 2.97
N LYS A 29 0.83 2.69 3.86
CA LYS A 29 1.90 3.11 4.77
C LYS A 29 3.26 2.84 4.14
N ILE A 30 4.12 3.85 4.10
CA ILE A 30 5.49 3.77 3.61
C ILE A 30 6.42 3.69 4.82
N PHE A 31 7.30 2.71 4.83
CA PHE A 31 8.18 2.40 5.94
C PHE A 31 9.65 2.61 5.59
N ALA A 32 10.46 2.84 6.63
CA ALA A 32 11.90 2.66 6.58
C ALA A 32 12.31 1.26 7.06
N GLY A 33 13.58 0.93 6.89
CA GLY A 33 14.18 -0.31 7.42
C GLY A 33 13.93 -1.53 6.54
N ALA A 34 14.16 -2.72 7.09
CA ALA A 34 14.02 -3.97 6.34
C ALA A 34 12.54 -4.34 6.17
N MET A 35 12.16 -4.69 4.94
CA MET A 35 10.83 -5.26 4.66
C MET A 35 10.67 -6.59 5.43
N PRO A 36 9.60 -6.76 6.23
CA PRO A 36 9.31 -8.04 6.88
C PRO A 36 9.16 -9.17 5.86
N SER A 37 9.45 -10.40 6.26
CA SER A 37 9.43 -11.57 5.37
C SER A 37 8.05 -11.89 4.79
N THR A 38 6.96 -11.44 5.42
CA THR A 38 5.58 -11.61 4.94
C THR A 38 4.74 -10.37 5.25
N ALA A 39 3.61 -10.23 4.55
CA ALA A 39 2.60 -9.22 4.87
C ALA A 39 1.83 -9.52 6.18
N ASP A 40 1.90 -10.75 6.69
CA ASP A 40 1.29 -11.16 7.97
C ASP A 40 2.16 -10.75 9.17
N ALA A 41 3.47 -10.59 8.95
CA ALA A 41 4.44 -10.29 9.98
C ALA A 41 4.20 -8.94 10.65
N ASP A 42 4.58 -8.87 11.92
CA ASP A 42 4.52 -7.65 12.72
C ASP A 42 5.34 -6.53 12.09
N SER A 43 4.73 -5.35 12.06
CA SER A 43 5.27 -4.09 11.56
C SER A 43 5.02 -2.94 12.53
N SER A 44 4.41 -3.21 13.69
CA SER A 44 3.96 -2.19 14.65
C SER A 44 5.10 -1.36 15.24
N ALA A 45 6.30 -1.95 15.35
CA ALA A 45 7.51 -1.27 15.82
C ALA A 45 8.32 -0.59 14.69
N LEU A 46 7.93 -0.75 13.42
CA LEU A 46 8.67 -0.19 12.30
C LEU A 46 8.30 1.28 12.09
N THR A 47 9.28 2.08 11.70
CA THR A 47 9.07 3.51 11.44
C THR A 47 8.24 3.72 10.17
N VAL A 48 7.03 4.22 10.33
CA VAL A 48 6.21 4.74 9.24
C VAL A 48 6.70 6.15 8.89
N LEU A 49 7.19 6.34 7.67
CA LEU A 49 7.63 7.63 7.15
C LEU A 49 6.47 8.47 6.65
N CYS A 50 5.47 7.83 6.04
CA CYS A 50 4.35 8.51 5.39
C CYS A 50 3.14 7.58 5.31
N THR A 51 1.95 8.12 5.56
CA THR A 51 0.67 7.42 5.32
C THR A 51 -0.04 8.10 4.15
N ILE A 52 -0.09 7.42 3.01
CA ILE A 52 -0.85 7.85 1.85
C ILE A 52 -2.33 7.54 2.09
N SER A 53 -3.15 8.59 2.04
CA SER A 53 -4.60 8.58 2.22
C SER A 53 -5.25 9.53 1.23
N LEU A 54 -6.59 9.63 1.23
CA LEU A 54 -7.30 10.61 0.41
C LEU A 54 -6.91 12.01 0.88
N ASP A 55 -6.29 12.80 -0.01
CA ASP A 55 -5.86 14.18 0.24
C ASP A 55 -4.97 14.41 1.47
N ALA A 56 -4.35 13.35 2.01
CA ALA A 56 -3.65 13.33 3.29
C ALA A 56 -4.54 13.64 4.52
N THR A 57 -5.83 13.35 4.46
CA THR A 57 -6.78 13.57 5.57
C THR A 57 -6.90 12.37 6.51
N GLY A 58 -6.28 11.24 6.18
CA GLY A 58 -6.48 9.98 6.89
C GLY A 58 -7.70 9.18 6.42
N THR A 59 -8.52 9.72 5.50
CA THR A 59 -9.61 8.98 4.87
C THR A 59 -9.06 7.92 3.91
N GLY A 60 -9.72 6.77 3.85
CA GLY A 60 -9.31 5.64 3.04
C GLY A 60 -9.35 5.94 1.54
N ILE A 61 -8.46 5.29 0.80
CA ILE A 61 -8.36 5.40 -0.66
C ILE A 61 -9.07 4.23 -1.34
N THR A 62 -9.56 4.46 -2.57
CA THR A 62 -10.37 3.49 -3.30
C THR A 62 -9.87 3.24 -4.71
N PHE A 63 -9.99 2.00 -5.19
CA PHE A 63 -9.72 1.70 -6.60
C PHE A 63 -10.85 2.23 -7.51
N ALA A 64 -10.58 2.32 -8.81
CA ALA A 64 -11.60 2.65 -9.80
C ALA A 64 -12.83 1.72 -9.71
N SER A 65 -13.99 2.22 -10.15
CA SER A 65 -15.24 1.46 -10.18
C SER A 65 -15.31 0.44 -11.31
N THR A 66 -14.42 0.53 -12.29
CA THR A 66 -14.36 -0.33 -13.48
C THR A 66 -12.97 -0.90 -13.70
N VAL A 67 -12.90 -2.06 -14.34
CA VAL A 67 -11.66 -2.72 -14.78
C VAL A 67 -11.63 -2.74 -16.30
N SER A 68 -10.43 -2.61 -16.89
CA SER A 68 -10.20 -2.80 -18.32
C SER A 68 -8.98 -3.71 -18.53
N ALA A 69 -9.08 -4.68 -19.43
CA ALA A 69 -7.99 -5.61 -19.77
C ALA A 69 -7.33 -6.29 -18.55
N GLY A 70 -8.10 -6.63 -17.51
CA GLY A 70 -7.56 -7.26 -16.29
C GLY A 70 -6.78 -6.32 -15.36
N ILE A 71 -6.84 -5.00 -15.60
CA ILE A 71 -6.15 -3.97 -14.81
C ILE A 71 -7.16 -3.19 -13.96
N LEU A 72 -6.96 -3.24 -12.65
CA LEU A 72 -7.64 -2.40 -11.66
C LEU A 72 -6.73 -1.22 -11.32
N ALA A 73 -7.16 0.00 -11.68
CA ALA A 73 -6.42 1.22 -11.42
C ALA A 73 -6.87 1.92 -10.14
N LYS A 74 -6.03 2.82 -9.62
CA LYS A 74 -6.40 3.88 -8.68
C LYS A 74 -7.67 4.62 -9.14
N ASN A 75 -8.52 5.06 -8.21
CA ASN A 75 -9.61 5.97 -8.52
C ASN A 75 -9.06 7.34 -8.96
N ALA A 76 -9.30 7.71 -10.22
CA ALA A 76 -8.76 8.93 -10.82
C ALA A 76 -9.32 10.22 -10.20
N SER A 77 -10.47 10.15 -9.53
CA SER A 77 -11.06 11.29 -8.83
C SER A 77 -10.43 11.55 -7.45
N GLU A 78 -9.53 10.68 -6.98
CA GLU A 78 -8.88 10.79 -5.68
C GLU A 78 -7.43 11.24 -5.82
N ILE A 79 -7.03 12.18 -4.96
CA ILE A 79 -5.62 12.54 -4.80
C ILE A 79 -5.05 11.68 -3.67
N TRP A 80 -4.30 10.65 -4.06
CA TRP A 80 -3.60 9.79 -3.10
C TRP A 80 -2.29 10.44 -2.70
N ARG A 81 -2.26 11.00 -1.50
CA ARG A 81 -1.05 11.65 -0.98
C ARG A 81 -0.93 11.49 0.52
N GLY A 82 0.28 11.71 1.01
CA GLY A 82 0.58 11.72 2.43
C GLY A 82 1.65 12.75 2.74
N GLN A 83 1.52 13.39 3.90
CA GLN A 83 2.61 14.18 4.45
C GLN A 83 3.59 13.24 5.15
N ILE A 84 4.87 13.45 4.91
CA ILE A 84 5.94 12.70 5.57
C ILE A 84 5.98 13.14 7.03
N THR A 85 5.79 12.19 7.95
CA THR A 85 5.81 12.43 9.39
C THR A 85 7.21 12.26 9.97
N ALA A 86 7.99 11.32 9.45
CA ALA A 86 9.35 11.04 9.89
C ALA A 86 10.34 11.11 8.71
N THR A 87 11.48 11.77 8.94
CA THR A 87 12.57 11.81 7.96
C THR A 87 13.30 10.46 7.92
N GLY A 88 13.56 9.94 6.73
CA GLY A 88 14.24 8.67 6.56
C GLY A 88 14.32 8.22 5.11
N THR A 89 14.79 7.00 4.89
CA THR A 89 14.86 6.39 3.56
C THR A 89 13.73 5.38 3.40
N ALA A 90 12.85 5.61 2.44
CA ALA A 90 11.75 4.69 2.12
C ALA A 90 12.30 3.39 1.52
N SER A 91 11.80 2.26 2.01
CA SER A 91 12.30 0.93 1.62
C SER A 91 11.19 -0.04 1.20
N PHE A 92 10.02 0.02 1.84
CA PHE A 92 8.87 -0.80 1.49
C PHE A 92 7.56 -0.10 1.83
N PHE A 93 6.47 -0.61 1.28
CA PHE A 93 5.12 -0.16 1.60
C PHE A 93 4.25 -1.31 2.08
N ARG A 94 3.19 -0.97 2.82
CA ARG A 94 2.09 -1.88 3.11
C ARG A 94 0.76 -1.18 2.91
N TRP A 95 -0.10 -1.75 2.07
CA TRP A 95 -1.53 -1.43 2.06
C TRP A 95 -2.19 -2.15 3.21
N MET A 96 -2.96 -1.44 4.02
CA MET A 96 -3.66 -1.99 5.19
C MET A 96 -4.92 -1.18 5.51
N ALA A 97 -5.84 -1.73 6.30
CA ALA A 97 -6.98 -0.98 6.79
C ALA A 97 -6.54 0.19 7.68
N ILE A 98 -7.34 1.25 7.78
CA ILE A 98 -7.03 2.40 8.65
C ILE A 98 -6.91 1.97 10.12
N SER A 99 -7.79 1.06 10.55
CA SER A 99 -7.81 0.52 11.91
C SER A 99 -6.71 -0.52 12.20
N ASP A 100 -5.97 -0.94 11.17
CA ASP A 100 -4.95 -1.96 11.32
C ASP A 100 -3.72 -1.38 12.05
N THR A 101 -3.39 -2.01 13.18
CA THR A 101 -2.29 -1.61 14.08
C THR A 101 -0.91 -2.04 13.59
N GLY A 102 -0.85 -2.90 12.56
CA GLY A 102 0.40 -3.45 12.03
C GLY A 102 0.93 -4.65 12.82
N ALA A 103 0.24 -5.10 13.87
CA ALA A 103 0.58 -6.29 14.64
C ALA A 103 0.58 -7.56 13.75
N LEU A 104 1.23 -8.62 14.22
CA LEU A 104 1.18 -9.93 13.55
C LEU A 104 -0.28 -10.37 13.38
N SER A 105 -0.68 -10.67 12.14
CA SER A 105 -2.05 -11.09 11.85
C SER A 105 -2.13 -11.94 10.60
N THR A 106 -2.93 -13.01 10.65
CA THR A 106 -3.27 -13.86 9.52
C THR A 106 -4.65 -13.55 8.93
N THR A 107 -5.42 -12.64 9.54
CA THR A 107 -6.78 -12.27 9.14
C THR A 107 -6.84 -10.89 8.49
N GLU A 108 -5.91 -9.99 8.83
CA GLU A 108 -5.85 -8.66 8.25
C GLU A 108 -5.54 -8.72 6.75
N LYS A 109 -6.20 -7.86 5.98
CA LYS A 109 -6.07 -7.80 4.53
C LYS A 109 -4.98 -6.79 4.18
N ARG A 110 -3.81 -7.29 3.78
CA ARG A 110 -2.63 -6.47 3.53
C ARG A 110 -1.98 -6.84 2.22
N VAL A 111 -1.38 -5.83 1.58
CA VAL A 111 -0.45 -6.01 0.46
C VAL A 111 0.85 -5.35 0.84
N GLN A 112 1.97 -6.03 0.60
CA GLN A 112 3.30 -5.51 0.90
C GLN A 112 4.17 -5.58 -0.34
N GLY A 113 4.95 -4.52 -0.59
CA GLY A 113 5.86 -4.45 -1.72
C GLY A 113 7.05 -3.55 -1.44
N THR A 114 8.05 -3.66 -2.29
CA THR A 114 9.29 -2.88 -2.22
C THR A 114 9.08 -1.45 -2.70
N VAL A 115 9.88 -0.52 -2.16
CA VAL A 115 9.94 0.87 -2.61
C VAL A 115 11.33 1.16 -3.19
N GLY A 116 11.39 1.78 -4.36
CA GLY A 116 12.65 2.03 -5.07
C GLY A 116 12.61 3.28 -5.97
N LEU A 117 13.73 3.55 -6.64
CA LEU A 117 13.78 4.60 -7.67
C LEU A 117 13.21 4.11 -9.01
N ALA A 118 13.50 2.86 -9.34
CA ALA A 118 13.02 2.17 -10.52
C ALA A 118 13.03 0.66 -10.28
N GLY A 119 12.17 -0.08 -10.99
CA GLY A 119 12.11 -1.54 -10.93
C GLY A 119 11.62 -2.13 -9.60
N ALA A 120 11.15 -1.29 -8.68
CA ALA A 120 10.45 -1.72 -7.47
C ALA A 120 8.93 -1.77 -7.70
N ASP A 121 8.21 -2.38 -6.76
CA ASP A 121 6.75 -2.45 -6.79
C ASP A 121 6.11 -1.05 -6.69
N LEU A 122 6.72 -0.15 -5.92
CA LEU A 122 6.37 1.27 -5.87
C LEU A 122 7.62 2.13 -6.09
N ASN A 123 7.56 3.02 -7.09
CA ASN A 123 8.70 3.85 -7.47
C ASN A 123 8.48 5.32 -7.10
N PHE A 124 9.50 5.95 -6.52
CA PHE A 124 9.53 7.40 -6.27
C PHE A 124 10.76 8.02 -6.94
N SER A 125 10.67 9.30 -7.31
CA SER A 125 11.81 10.07 -7.82
C SER A 125 12.94 10.26 -6.80
N SER A 126 12.64 10.11 -5.51
CA SER A 126 13.61 10.10 -4.42
C SER A 126 13.10 9.26 -3.25
N LEU A 127 13.99 8.42 -2.72
CA LEU A 127 13.78 7.62 -1.52
C LEU A 127 14.07 8.38 -0.23
N SER A 128 14.73 9.55 -0.32
CA SER A 128 14.93 10.42 0.83
C SER A 128 13.63 11.15 1.13
N PHE A 129 13.00 10.76 2.22
CA PHE A 129 11.77 11.33 2.72
C PHE A 129 12.15 12.31 3.82
N VAL A 130 11.74 13.57 3.66
CA VAL A 130 11.99 14.65 4.60
C VAL A 130 10.65 15.06 5.21
N SER A 131 10.58 15.09 6.54
CA SER A 131 9.37 15.45 7.29
C SER A 131 8.79 16.80 6.81
N GLY A 132 7.46 16.88 6.78
CA GLY A 132 6.72 18.06 6.32
C GLY A 132 6.43 18.08 4.82
N ASN A 133 7.24 17.42 3.99
CA ASN A 133 6.99 17.31 2.55
C ASN A 133 5.89 16.30 2.23
N TYR A 134 5.27 16.44 1.07
CA TYR A 134 4.26 15.50 0.58
C TYR A 134 4.85 14.48 -0.39
N LYS A 135 4.28 13.28 -0.38
CA LYS A 135 4.45 12.27 -1.43
C LYS A 135 3.09 11.95 -2.02
N VAL A 136 3.05 11.86 -3.33
CA VAL A 136 1.84 11.60 -4.13
C VAL A 136 2.02 10.27 -4.84
N ILE A 137 0.94 9.51 -4.96
CA ILE A 137 0.85 8.34 -5.82
C ILE A 137 0.09 8.77 -7.06
N ASP A 138 0.83 9.05 -8.14
CA ASP A 138 0.25 9.50 -9.41
C ASP A 138 -0.53 8.37 -10.09
N SER A 139 0.06 7.18 -10.15
CA SER A 139 -0.55 5.98 -10.72
C SER A 139 -0.28 4.76 -9.86
N LEU A 140 -1.29 3.89 -9.73
CA LEU A 140 -1.14 2.55 -9.17
C LEU A 140 -2.10 1.63 -9.91
N ASN A 141 -1.58 0.51 -10.41
CA ASN A 141 -2.31 -0.48 -11.17
C ASN A 141 -2.08 -1.86 -10.57
N VAL A 142 -3.15 -2.64 -10.44
CA VAL A 142 -3.11 -4.05 -10.08
C VAL A 142 -3.58 -4.82 -11.30
N ALA A 143 -2.67 -5.59 -11.89
CA ALA A 143 -2.96 -6.41 -13.04
C ALA A 143 -2.96 -7.89 -12.63
N LEU A 144 -3.94 -8.64 -13.11
CA LEU A 144 -3.81 -10.09 -13.16
C LEU A 144 -3.02 -10.48 -14.41
N PRO A 145 -2.23 -11.57 -14.37
CA PRO A 145 -1.50 -12.04 -15.54
C PRO A 145 -2.43 -12.22 -16.74
N LEU A 146 -2.06 -11.59 -17.85
CA LEU A 146 -2.61 -11.87 -19.16
C LEU A 146 -1.81 -13.04 -19.77
N ILE A 147 -2.46 -13.76 -20.68
CA ILE A 147 -1.84 -14.84 -21.48
C ILE A 147 -0.60 -14.34 -22.22
#